data_AF-A0A533WFF4-F1
#
_entry.id   AF-A0A533WFF4-F1
#
_cell.length_a   1.000
_cell.length_b   1.000
_cell.length_c   1.000
_cell.angle_alpha   90.00
_cell.angle_beta   90.00
_cell.angle_gamma   90.00
#
_symmetry.space_group_name_H-M   'P 1'
#
loop_
_entity.id
_entity.type
_entity.pdbx_description
1 polymer ?
#
loop_
_entity_poly.entity_id
_entity_poly.type
_entity_poly.pdbx_seq_one_letter_code
_entity_poly.pdbx_strand_id
1 'polypeptide(L)' 'MGLIPDLEGIYRDDLLEMAGKKAAAPAFDAVLISHVHADHVDYISFLHRDIPLYIGTTCHTVLRSK' A
#
# COMPACT_ATOMS: atom_id res chain seq x y z
N MET A 1 6.40 12.11 12.41
CA MET A 1 5.01 11.74 12.80
C MET A 1 4.69 10.25 12.68
N GLY A 2 5.59 9.34 12.26
CA GLY A 2 5.39 7.88 12.45
C GLY A 2 4.07 7.30 11.92
N LEU A 3 3.46 7.92 10.90
CA LEU A 3 2.11 7.59 10.43
C LEU A 3 2.03 6.23 9.74
N ILE A 4 3.13 5.83 9.10
CA ILE A 4 3.31 4.54 8.45
C ILE A 4 4.65 3.95 8.92
N PRO A 5 4.75 2.61 9.06
CA PRO A 5 5.96 1.96 9.55
C PRO A 5 7.10 2.01 8.52
N ASP A 6 8.35 1.89 8.97
CA ASP A 6 9.47 1.71 8.05
C ASP A 6 9.65 0.22 7.77
N LEU A 7 9.12 -0.25 6.64
CA LEU A 7 9.20 -1.65 6.21
C LEU A 7 9.93 -1.70 4.86
N GLU A 8 11.02 -2.47 4.80
CA GLU A 8 11.78 -2.65 3.56
C GLU A 8 10.95 -3.46 2.54
N GLY A 9 10.95 -3.02 1.28
CA GLY A 9 10.28 -3.75 0.20
C GLY A 9 8.74 -3.72 0.21
N ILE A 10 8.09 -2.90 1.05
CA ILE A 10 6.62 -2.71 1.00
C ILE A 10 6.20 -1.52 0.12
N TYR A 11 7.05 -0.51 -0.02
CA TYR A 11 6.71 0.77 -0.65
C TYR A 11 7.21 0.86 -2.09
N ARG A 12 6.51 1.62 -2.93
CA ARG A 12 6.91 1.85 -4.33
C ARG A 12 8.18 2.71 -4.45
N ASP A 13 9.00 2.35 -5.42
CA ASP A 13 10.34 2.90 -5.64
C ASP A 13 10.36 4.42 -5.82
N ASP A 14 9.42 4.96 -6.58
CA ASP A 14 9.38 6.40 -6.88
C ASP A 14 9.08 7.25 -5.63
N LEU A 15 8.30 6.74 -4.67
CA LEU A 15 8.09 7.43 -3.40
C LEU A 15 9.34 7.34 -2.50
N LEU A 16 10.04 6.20 -2.53
CA LEU A 16 11.28 6.04 -1.76
C LEU A 16 12.36 6.98 -2.30
N GLU A 17 12.53 7.07 -3.62
CA GLU A 17 13.46 7.98 -4.26
C GLU A 17 13.15 9.45 -3.91
N MET A 18 11.89 9.86 -4.01
CA MET A 18 11.44 11.21 -3.59
C MET A 18 11.72 11.49 -2.10
N ALA A 19 11.73 10.45 -1.27
CA ALA A 19 12.04 10.54 0.15
C ALA A 19 13.55 10.40 0.47
N GLY A 20 14.42 10.30 -0.54
CA GLY A 20 15.86 10.09 -0.36
C GLY A 20 16.23 8.71 0.19
N LYS A 21 15.33 7.74 0.08
CA LYS A 21 15.51 6.34 0.49
C LYS A 21 15.85 5.47 -0.73
N LYS A 22 16.53 4.35 -0.48
CA LYS A 22 16.84 3.37 -1.50
C LYS A 22 15.64 2.45 -1.74
N ALA A 23 15.30 2.23 -3.00
CA ALA A 23 14.35 1.19 -3.40
C ALA A 23 14.84 -0.21 -3.02
N ALA A 24 13.90 -1.12 -2.78
CA ALA A 24 14.17 -2.51 -2.44
C ALA A 24 13.20 -3.42 -3.20
N ALA A 25 13.65 -4.62 -3.54
CA ALA A 25 12.78 -5.62 -4.14
C ALA A 25 11.57 -5.92 -3.23
N PRO A 26 10.41 -6.29 -3.79
CA PRO A 26 9.22 -6.59 -3.01
C PRO A 26 9.50 -7.73 -2.04
N ALA A 27 9.25 -7.50 -0.75
CA ALA A 27 9.56 -8.45 0.32
C ALA A 27 8.33 -9.22 0.85
N PHE A 28 7.16 -8.96 0.29
CA PHE A 28 5.88 -9.51 0.76
C PHE A 28 5.11 -10.14 -0.38
N ASP A 29 4.47 -11.28 -0.10
CA ASP A 29 3.70 -12.02 -1.11
C ASP A 29 2.39 -11.33 -1.49
N ALA A 30 1.76 -10.61 -0.55
CA ALA A 30 0.47 -9.95 -0.75
C ALA A 30 0.12 -8.97 0.39
N VAL A 31 -0.85 -8.08 0.13
CA VAL A 31 -1.54 -7.27 1.14
C VAL A 31 -3.03 -7.59 1.13
N LEU A 32 -3.62 -7.81 2.31
CA LEU A 32 -5.05 -8.02 2.49
C LEU A 32 -5.68 -6.80 3.17
N ILE A 33 -6.72 -6.23 2.56
CA ILE A 33 -7.47 -5.09 3.11
C ILE A 33 -8.72 -5.60 3.83
N SER A 34 -8.84 -5.26 5.11
CA SER A 34 -9.96 -5.69 5.95
C SER A 34 -11.27 -4.97 5.63
N HIS A 35 -11.25 -3.63 5.52
CA HIS A 35 -12.40 -2.79 5.22
C HIS A 35 -11.98 -1.40 4.68
N VAL A 36 -12.96 -0.57 4.31
CA VAL A 36 -12.77 0.60 3.42
C VAL A 36 -12.59 1.94 4.14
N HIS A 37 -12.50 1.96 5.48
CA HIS A 37 -12.28 3.22 6.17
C HIS A 37 -10.91 3.81 5.79
N ALA A 38 -10.84 5.14 5.78
CA ALA A 38 -9.69 5.89 5.30
C ALA A 38 -8.37 5.48 5.98
N ASP A 39 -8.41 5.19 7.28
CA ASP A 39 -7.30 4.70 8.08
C ASP A 39 -6.77 3.31 7.65
N HIS A 40 -7.52 2.59 6.81
CA HIS A 40 -7.11 1.32 6.21
C HIS A 40 -6.70 1.42 4.73
N VAL A 41 -7.23 2.40 3.98
CA VAL A 41 -7.10 2.42 2.51
C VAL A 41 -6.42 3.65 1.91
N ASP A 42 -6.24 4.74 2.65
CA ASP A 42 -5.76 6.01 2.07
C ASP A 42 -4.34 5.89 1.48
N TYR A 43 -3.50 5.03 2.05
CA TYR A 43 -2.11 4.85 1.62
C TYR A 43 -1.87 3.60 0.75
N ILE A 44 -2.90 2.92 0.25
CA ILE A 44 -2.71 1.76 -0.64
C ILE A 44 -1.90 2.11 -1.89
N SER A 45 -1.99 3.37 -2.34
CA SER A 45 -1.25 3.87 -3.50
C SER A 45 0.26 4.02 -3.26
N PHE A 46 0.72 3.78 -2.02
CA PHE A 46 2.14 3.81 -1.65
C PHE A 46 2.78 2.43 -1.71
N LEU A 47 1.97 1.36 -1.78
CA LEU A 47 2.46 -0.01 -1.84
C LEU A 47 3.27 -0.25 -3.11
N HIS A 48 4.25 -1.13 -3.01
CA HIS A 48 5.07 -1.59 -4.12
C HIS A 48 4.19 -2.20 -5.23
N ARG A 49 4.45 -1.84 -6.48
CA ARG A 49 3.55 -2.14 -7.62
C ARG A 49 3.44 -3.63 -7.93
N ASP A 50 4.47 -4.40 -7.59
CA ASP A 50 4.52 -5.85 -7.81
C ASP A 50 3.88 -6.67 -6.68
N ILE A 51 3.43 -6.05 -5.58
CA ILE A 51 2.77 -6.77 -4.48
C ILE A 51 1.26 -6.84 -4.79
N PRO A 52 0.67 -8.05 -4.89
CA PRO A 52 -0.76 -8.19 -5.14
C PRO A 52 -1.59 -7.69 -3.94
N LEU A 53 -2.68 -6.99 -4.25
CA LEU A 53 -3.63 -6.46 -3.28
C LEU A 53 -4.94 -7.24 -3.33
N TYR A 54 -5.34 -7.83 -2.20
CA TYR A 54 -6.61 -8.53 -2.04
C TYR A 54 -7.56 -7.74 -1.16
N ILE A 55 -8.81 -7.63 -1.60
CA ILE A 55 -9.84 -6.85 -0.93
C ILE A 55 -11.20 -7.51 -1.16
N GLY A 56 -12.07 -7.49 -0.15
CA GLY A 56 -13.43 -8.03 -0.29
C GLY A 56 -14.25 -7.24 -1.33
N THR A 57 -15.14 -7.92 -2.06
CA THR A 57 -15.93 -7.32 -3.15
C THR A 57 -16.68 -6.06 -2.73
N THR A 58 -17.33 -6.07 -1.57
CA THR A 58 -18.04 -4.88 -1.05
C THR A 58 -17.09 -3.72 -0.79
N CYS A 59 -15.95 -3.99 -0.16
CA CYS A 59 -14.92 -3.00 0.13
C CYS A 59 -14.36 -2.39 -1.18
N HIS A 60 -14.09 -3.23 -2.18
CA HIS A 60 -13.66 -2.80 -3.52
C HIS A 60 -14.70 -1.91 -4.22
N THR A 61 -15.98 -2.27 -4.15
CA THR A 61 -17.06 -1.47 -4.74
C THR A 61 -17.15 -0.08 -4.10
N VAL A 62 -17.10 0.01 -2.78
CA VAL A 62 -17.13 1.31 -2.07
C VAL A 62 -15.87 2.14 -2.37
N LEU A 63 -14.70 1.51 -2.43
CA LEU A 63 -13.45 2.20 -2.76
C LEU A 63 -13.47 2.79 -4.19
N ARG A 64 -14.18 2.13 -5.11
CA ARG A 64 -14.30 2.55 -6.52
C ARG A 64 -15.52 3.38 -6.82
N SER A 65 -16.48 3.47 -5.91
CA SER A 65 -17.66 4.33 -6.09
C SER A 65 -17.23 5.78 -5.96
N LYS A 66 -16.81 6.33 -7.09
CA LYS A 66 -16.70 7.77 -7.35
C LYS A 66 -17.76 8.14 -8.35
#